data_AF-A0A654CZ94-F1
#
_entry.id   AF-A0A654CZ94-F1
#
_cell.length_a   1.000
_cell.length_b   1.000
_cell.length_c   1.000
_cell.angle_alpha   90.00
_cell.angle_beta   90.00
_cell.angle_gamma   90.00
#
_symmetry.space_group_name_H-M   'P 1'
#
loop_
_entity.id
_entity.type
_entity.pdbx_description
1 polymer ?
#
loop_
_entity_poly.entity_id
_entity_poly.type
_entity_poly.pdbx_seq_one_letter_code
_entity_poly.pdbx_strand_id
1 'polypeptide(L)'
;MSAGLRRGLTDLACRALQATLPPSLHAWGWAVRCEAASIPDDTKALLFTLDSLCGLMPRAVASHLLQPFASLIGDGAPFSKGSTTMHILDATMRRPRALGIICAISAVVLGVAYMAIAGAPMRYLGINAGALVIGLTMLVLLGRTVAAGQRWTGGAIIVMAGTLLATALLGSEVEGAARWVSLGGLAIQPSLILLPVMLVAFCRTRSVLATAGVIAAAAAMALQPDRAMAGMLVLCLAALLVVRRDRHVAVALAASVAGFGATLARADTLPAAPYVDQILYSSFDVHAGAGLAVLGGLALLLVPAIVGWARDAENRATYAAFGAVWFAAIMAAALGNYPTPIVGYGGSAIIGYALSLLALPKLVGASAGVGPRTSGTTDGSPSDRHLLVALA
;
A
#
# COMPACT_ATOMS: atom_id res chain seq x y z
N MET A 1 15.73 -12.42 -26.64
CA MET A 1 16.01 -13.49 -25.65
C MET A 1 15.86 -14.85 -26.31
N SER A 2 16.87 -15.71 -26.22
CA SER A 2 16.77 -17.09 -26.73
C SER A 2 15.71 -17.87 -25.95
N ALA A 3 15.11 -18.87 -26.59
CA ALA A 3 14.10 -19.76 -25.99
C ALA A 3 14.63 -20.42 -24.70
N GLY A 4 15.86 -20.94 -24.74
CA GLY A 4 16.52 -21.57 -23.60
C GLY A 4 16.71 -20.67 -22.37
N LEU A 5 16.94 -19.35 -22.56
CA LEU A 5 17.06 -18.42 -21.44
C LEU A 5 15.72 -18.24 -20.70
N ARG A 6 14.60 -18.23 -21.43
CA ARG A 6 13.26 -18.13 -20.84
C ARG A 6 12.92 -19.36 -20.02
N ARG A 7 13.25 -20.55 -20.53
CA ARG A 7 13.04 -21.80 -19.78
C ARG A 7 13.88 -21.87 -18.51
N GLY A 8 15.14 -21.42 -18.56
CA GLY A 8 15.99 -21.30 -17.38
C GLY A 8 15.43 -20.33 -16.32
N LEU A 9 14.85 -19.21 -16.74
CA LEU A 9 14.18 -18.27 -15.84
C LEU A 9 12.93 -18.85 -15.20
N THR A 10 12.13 -19.61 -15.96
CA THR A 10 10.96 -20.35 -15.45
C THR A 10 11.36 -21.32 -14.33
N ASP A 11 12.40 -22.13 -14.54
CA ASP A 11 12.88 -23.09 -13.54
C ASP A 11 13.48 -22.42 -12.30
N LEU A 12 14.16 -21.28 -12.48
CA LEU A 12 14.66 -20.47 -11.37
C LEU A 12 13.50 -19.90 -10.54
N ALA A 13 12.49 -19.34 -11.20
CA ALA A 13 11.32 -18.76 -10.55
C ALA A 13 10.52 -19.82 -9.77
N CYS A 14 10.31 -21.01 -10.33
CA CYS A 14 9.67 -22.13 -9.65
C CYS A 14 10.45 -22.58 -8.40
N ARG A 15 11.79 -22.64 -8.47
CA ARG A 15 12.63 -22.99 -7.32
C ARG A 15 12.57 -21.92 -6.22
N ALA A 16 12.67 -20.65 -6.60
CA ALA A 16 12.56 -19.54 -5.65
C ALA A 16 11.19 -19.52 -4.97
N LEU A 17 10.11 -19.78 -5.72
CA LEU A 17 8.77 -19.92 -5.18
C LEU A 17 8.68 -21.08 -4.19
N GLN A 18 9.18 -22.26 -4.54
CA GLN A 18 9.13 -23.43 -3.65
C GLN A 18 9.89 -23.19 -2.34
N ALA A 19 11.06 -22.55 -2.40
CA ALA A 19 11.90 -22.29 -1.23
C ALA A 19 11.28 -21.25 -0.26
N THR A 20 10.35 -20.44 -0.72
CA THR A 20 9.77 -19.33 0.06
C THR A 20 8.36 -19.63 0.57
N LEU A 21 7.69 -20.67 0.07
CA LEU A 21 6.33 -21.01 0.49
C LEU A 21 6.33 -21.69 1.88
N PRO A 22 5.38 -21.38 2.78
CA PRO A 22 5.18 -22.12 4.02
C PRO A 22 4.67 -23.55 3.74
N PRO A 23 4.75 -24.48 4.72
CA PRO A 23 4.31 -25.88 4.55
C PRO A 23 2.88 -26.01 3.98
N SER A 24 1.96 -25.15 4.41
CA SER A 24 0.56 -25.14 3.95
C SER A 24 0.37 -24.80 2.47
N LEU A 25 1.36 -24.18 1.81
CA LEU A 25 1.31 -23.79 0.40
C LEU A 25 2.25 -24.60 -0.49
N HIS A 26 3.02 -25.55 0.05
CA HIS A 26 3.97 -26.34 -0.73
C HIS A 26 3.33 -27.11 -1.89
N ALA A 27 2.10 -27.61 -1.71
CA ALA A 27 1.35 -28.30 -2.76
C ALA A 27 1.07 -27.39 -3.97
N TRP A 28 0.81 -26.10 -3.72
CA TRP A 28 0.63 -25.11 -4.78
C TRP A 28 1.94 -24.82 -5.53
N GLY A 29 3.07 -24.74 -4.81
CA GLY A 29 4.38 -24.60 -5.44
C GLY A 29 4.69 -25.76 -6.40
N TRP A 30 4.40 -27.00 -5.97
CA TRP A 30 4.55 -28.18 -6.82
C TRP A 30 3.63 -28.18 -8.03
N ALA A 31 2.35 -27.81 -7.83
CA ALA A 31 1.39 -27.70 -8.93
C ALA A 31 1.84 -26.69 -9.98
N VAL A 32 2.31 -25.51 -9.56
CA VAL A 32 2.84 -24.48 -10.47
C VAL A 32 4.05 -24.99 -11.25
N ARG A 33 4.96 -25.74 -10.60
CA ARG A 33 6.12 -26.32 -11.27
C ARG A 33 5.73 -27.36 -12.32
N CYS A 34 4.79 -28.25 -11.99
CA CYS A 34 4.29 -29.26 -12.92
C CYS A 34 3.56 -28.65 -14.12
N GLU A 35 2.72 -27.64 -13.89
CA GLU A 35 1.97 -26.94 -14.93
C GLU A 35 2.91 -26.09 -15.82
N ALA A 36 3.88 -25.39 -15.23
CA ALA A 36 4.89 -24.69 -16.02
C ALA A 36 5.72 -25.65 -16.88
N ALA A 37 5.96 -26.88 -16.39
CA ALA A 37 6.68 -27.89 -17.14
C ALA A 37 5.89 -28.42 -18.34
N SER A 38 4.55 -28.52 -18.23
CA SER A 38 3.68 -29.05 -19.28
C SER A 38 3.42 -28.06 -20.42
N ILE A 39 3.64 -26.75 -20.21
CA ILE A 39 3.47 -25.72 -21.25
C ILE A 39 4.65 -25.78 -22.25
N PRO A 40 4.41 -26.06 -23.55
CA PRO A 40 5.47 -26.18 -24.56
C PRO A 40 6.08 -24.85 -25.01
N ASP A 41 5.31 -23.76 -24.90
CA ASP A 41 5.75 -22.42 -25.28
C ASP A 41 6.46 -21.75 -24.09
N ASP A 42 7.77 -21.52 -24.22
CA ASP A 42 8.61 -20.96 -23.16
C ASP A 42 8.15 -19.57 -22.68
N THR A 43 7.54 -18.78 -23.55
CA THR A 43 7.03 -17.46 -23.17
C THR A 43 5.76 -17.59 -22.36
N LYS A 44 4.85 -18.49 -22.75
CA LYS A 44 3.63 -18.79 -21.98
C LYS A 44 3.96 -19.43 -20.63
N ALA A 45 4.92 -20.35 -20.59
CA ALA A 45 5.37 -20.99 -19.36
C ALA A 45 5.94 -19.97 -18.36
N LEU A 46 6.76 -19.03 -18.87
CA LEU A 46 7.32 -17.96 -18.04
C LEU A 46 6.22 -17.01 -17.53
N LEU A 47 5.29 -16.59 -18.40
CA LEU A 47 4.19 -15.71 -18.00
C LEU A 47 3.28 -16.36 -16.96
N PHE A 48 2.94 -17.64 -17.14
CA PHE A 48 2.16 -18.42 -16.17
C PHE A 48 2.86 -18.51 -14.81
N THR A 49 4.17 -18.76 -14.82
CA THR A 49 4.97 -18.89 -13.59
C THR A 49 5.07 -17.56 -12.86
N LEU A 50 5.28 -16.45 -13.59
CA LEU A 50 5.29 -15.12 -13.02
C LEU A 50 3.93 -14.76 -12.42
N ASP A 51 2.83 -15.07 -13.09
CA ASP A 51 1.47 -14.83 -12.59
C ASP A 51 1.19 -15.63 -11.30
N SER A 52 1.60 -16.90 -11.30
CA SER A 52 1.50 -17.79 -10.13
C SER A 52 2.34 -17.28 -8.95
N LEU A 53 3.56 -16.81 -9.22
CA LEU A 53 4.45 -16.23 -8.22
C LEU A 53 3.82 -14.96 -7.62
N CYS A 54 3.23 -14.09 -8.45
CA CYS A 54 2.53 -12.90 -7.99
C CYS A 54 1.27 -13.22 -7.16
N GLY A 55 0.62 -14.35 -7.41
CA GLY A 55 -0.50 -14.82 -6.61
C GLY A 55 -0.10 -15.44 -5.26
N LEU A 56 1.01 -16.18 -5.22
CA LEU A 56 1.43 -16.99 -4.07
C LEU A 56 2.44 -16.29 -3.14
N MET A 57 3.37 -15.50 -3.66
CA MET A 57 4.38 -14.80 -2.86
C MET A 57 3.78 -13.92 -1.76
N PRO A 58 2.76 -13.09 -2.02
CA PRO A 58 2.19 -12.28 -0.95
C PRO A 58 1.58 -13.12 0.17
N ARG A 59 1.08 -14.32 -0.13
CA ARG A 59 0.53 -15.24 0.90
C ARG A 59 1.64 -15.88 1.73
N ALA A 60 2.76 -16.22 1.11
CA ALA A 60 3.94 -16.72 1.81
C ALA A 60 4.56 -15.63 2.72
N VAL A 61 4.71 -14.41 2.19
CA VAL A 61 5.15 -13.26 2.98
C VAL A 61 4.16 -12.98 4.12
N ALA A 62 2.85 -13.07 3.87
CA ALA A 62 1.84 -12.94 4.91
C ALA A 62 2.00 -13.99 6.02
N SER A 63 2.17 -15.26 5.66
CA SER A 63 2.36 -16.30 6.66
C SER A 63 3.62 -16.08 7.48
N HIS A 64 4.74 -15.73 6.86
CA HIS A 64 6.01 -15.52 7.58
C HIS A 64 6.00 -14.29 8.47
N LEU A 65 5.32 -13.20 8.08
CA LEU A 65 5.17 -12.01 8.92
C LEU A 65 4.16 -12.18 10.05
N LEU A 66 3.17 -13.06 9.87
CA LEU A 66 2.21 -13.42 10.91
C LEU A 66 2.73 -14.54 11.83
N GLN A 67 3.75 -15.31 11.42
CA GLN A 67 4.31 -16.44 12.16
C GLN A 67 4.84 -16.06 13.57
N PRO A 68 5.53 -14.92 13.78
CA PRO A 68 5.94 -14.46 15.10
C PRO A 68 4.76 -14.12 16.01
N PHE A 69 3.62 -13.75 15.43
CA PHE A 69 2.37 -13.53 16.18
C PHE A 69 1.62 -14.85 16.42
N ALA A 70 1.75 -15.83 15.52
CA ALA A 70 1.15 -17.15 15.67
C ALA A 70 1.80 -17.95 16.83
N SER A 71 3.10 -17.80 17.08
CA SER A 71 3.77 -18.41 18.23
C SER A 71 3.33 -17.80 19.57
N LEU A 72 2.96 -16.51 19.58
CA LEU A 72 2.26 -15.85 20.70
C LEU A 72 0.82 -16.35 20.89
N ILE A 73 0.26 -17.06 19.90
CA ILE A 73 -1.12 -17.60 19.87
C ILE A 73 -1.14 -19.11 20.18
N GLY A 74 0.02 -19.78 20.26
CA GLY A 74 0.17 -21.15 20.74
C GLY A 74 -0.29 -22.22 19.74
N ASP A 75 0.66 -23.00 19.23
CA ASP A 75 0.35 -24.26 18.53
C ASP A 75 -0.03 -25.34 19.54
N GLY A 76 -1.23 -25.92 19.39
CA GLY A 76 -1.43 -27.34 19.69
C GLY A 76 -1.88 -27.75 21.09
N ALA A 77 -2.81 -27.04 21.72
CA ALA A 77 -3.65 -27.66 22.77
C ALA A 77 -5.13 -27.32 22.53
N PRO A 78 -6.08 -28.26 22.76
CA PRO A 78 -7.50 -28.05 22.48
C PRO A 78 -8.10 -27.13 23.57
N PHE A 79 -7.74 -25.85 23.54
CA PHE A 79 -8.26 -24.87 24.47
C PHE A 79 -9.38 -24.06 23.80
N SER A 80 -10.59 -24.31 24.30
CA SER A 80 -11.82 -23.53 24.23
C SER A 80 -11.99 -22.59 23.03
N LYS A 81 -12.83 -23.00 22.08
CA LYS A 81 -13.58 -22.10 21.19
C LYS A 81 -14.06 -20.88 22.00
N GLY A 82 -13.52 -19.69 21.71
CA GLY A 82 -14.08 -18.42 22.19
C GLY A 82 -13.25 -17.63 23.20
N SER A 83 -11.95 -17.44 22.98
CA SER A 83 -11.21 -16.37 23.70
C SER A 83 -11.56 -15.00 23.11
N THR A 84 -11.99 -14.07 23.96
CA THR A 84 -12.40 -12.68 23.60
C THR A 84 -11.35 -11.97 22.75
N THR A 85 -10.06 -12.20 23.00
CA THR A 85 -8.94 -11.64 22.25
C THR A 85 -8.96 -12.07 20.77
N MET A 86 -9.32 -13.32 20.49
CA MET A 86 -9.38 -13.85 19.12
C MET A 86 -10.56 -13.25 18.34
N HIS A 87 -11.68 -13.00 19.01
CA HIS A 87 -12.81 -12.28 18.42
C HIS A 87 -12.46 -10.82 18.10
N ILE A 88 -11.74 -10.13 18.99
CA ILE A 88 -11.31 -8.74 18.76
C ILE A 88 -10.31 -8.67 17.59
N LEU A 89 -9.36 -9.60 17.53
CA LEU A 89 -8.39 -9.67 16.43
C LEU A 89 -9.06 -9.97 15.09
N ASP A 90 -9.95 -10.96 15.01
CA ASP A 90 -10.67 -11.27 13.76
C ASP A 90 -11.59 -10.09 13.35
N ALA A 91 -12.27 -9.47 14.31
CA ALA A 91 -13.09 -8.28 14.05
C ALA A 91 -12.26 -7.10 13.52
N THR A 92 -11.04 -6.92 14.02
CA THR A 92 -10.11 -5.89 13.57
C THR A 92 -9.55 -6.21 12.18
N MET A 93 -9.21 -7.47 11.91
CA MET A 93 -8.73 -7.92 10.60
C MET A 93 -9.80 -7.81 9.51
N ARG A 94 -11.09 -7.86 9.87
CA ARG A 94 -12.22 -7.57 8.96
C ARG A 94 -12.40 -6.08 8.66
N ARG A 95 -11.68 -5.19 9.35
CA ARG A 95 -11.73 -3.72 9.18
C ARG A 95 -10.35 -3.18 8.78
N PRO A 96 -9.95 -3.30 7.51
CA PRO A 96 -8.60 -2.98 7.04
C PRO A 96 -8.16 -1.55 7.37
N ARG A 97 -9.08 -0.58 7.28
CA ARG A 97 -8.81 0.80 7.67
C ARG A 97 -8.51 0.95 9.16
N ALA A 98 -9.26 0.28 10.04
CA ALA A 98 -9.04 0.33 11.47
C ALA A 98 -7.71 -0.34 11.84
N LEU A 99 -7.40 -1.47 11.20
CA LEU A 99 -6.08 -2.12 11.31
C LEU A 99 -4.96 -1.16 10.92
N GLY A 100 -5.09 -0.45 9.80
CA GLY A 100 -4.11 0.56 9.39
C GLY A 100 -3.95 1.72 10.37
N ILE A 101 -5.03 2.19 10.99
CA ILE A 101 -4.95 3.22 12.04
C ILE A 101 -4.14 2.70 13.25
N ILE A 102 -4.42 1.47 13.70
CA ILE A 102 -3.68 0.85 14.80
C ILE A 102 -2.20 0.70 14.43
N CYS A 103 -1.90 0.21 13.23
CA CYS A 103 -0.52 0.10 12.73
C CYS A 103 0.19 1.46 12.69
N ALA A 104 -0.49 2.52 12.23
CA ALA A 104 0.08 3.88 12.21
C ALA A 104 0.39 4.38 13.63
N ILE A 105 -0.56 4.26 14.56
CA ILE A 105 -0.37 4.68 15.96
C ILE A 105 0.81 3.91 16.58
N SER A 106 0.82 2.58 16.45
CA SER A 106 1.88 1.73 17.01
C SER A 106 3.25 2.03 16.38
N ALA A 107 3.32 2.27 15.07
CA ALA A 107 4.57 2.63 14.40
C ALA A 107 5.09 4.00 14.86
N VAL A 108 4.22 5.00 15.05
CA VAL A 108 4.61 6.31 15.61
C VAL A 108 5.10 6.16 17.05
N VAL A 109 4.42 5.35 17.87
CA VAL A 109 4.85 5.09 19.26
C VAL A 109 6.24 4.45 19.29
N LEU A 110 6.50 3.46 18.43
CA LEU A 110 7.82 2.83 18.31
C LEU A 110 8.88 3.81 17.82
N GLY A 111 8.56 4.69 16.87
CA GLY A 111 9.44 5.77 16.42
C GLY A 111 9.75 6.79 17.51
N VAL A 112 8.75 7.21 18.27
CA VAL A 112 8.90 8.10 19.44
C VAL A 112 9.77 7.45 20.51
N ALA A 113 9.57 6.16 20.79
CA ALA A 113 10.41 5.41 21.72
C ALA A 113 11.87 5.37 21.24
N TYR A 114 12.12 5.06 19.96
CA TYR A 114 13.46 5.14 19.37
C TYR A 114 14.07 6.54 19.55
N MET A 115 13.35 7.61 19.18
CA MET A 115 13.84 8.98 19.27
C MET A 115 14.18 9.37 20.71
N ALA A 116 13.36 8.95 21.68
CA ALA A 116 13.63 9.17 23.11
C ALA A 116 14.92 8.44 23.55
N ILE A 117 15.10 7.18 23.16
CA ILE A 117 16.30 6.38 23.49
C ILE A 117 17.55 6.99 22.83
N ALA A 118 17.43 7.46 21.59
CA ALA A 118 18.51 8.07 20.82
C ALA A 118 18.83 9.53 21.23
N GLY A 119 18.17 10.06 22.27
CA GLY A 119 18.42 11.40 22.79
C GLY A 119 17.96 12.53 21.86
N ALA A 120 16.97 12.28 21.00
CA ALA A 120 16.46 13.30 20.08
C ALA A 120 15.80 14.47 20.84
N PRO A 121 15.85 15.70 20.29
CA PRO A 121 15.16 16.84 20.87
C PRO A 121 13.66 16.58 21.07
N MET A 122 13.11 16.99 22.23
CA MET A 122 11.70 16.76 22.58
C MET A 122 10.70 17.33 21.56
N ARG A 123 11.10 18.40 20.85
CA ARG A 123 10.33 18.99 19.75
C ARG A 123 10.03 17.97 18.64
N TYR A 124 10.93 17.04 18.35
CA TYR A 124 10.75 16.05 17.28
C TYR A 124 9.65 15.04 17.62
N LEU A 125 9.60 14.61 18.88
CA LEU A 125 8.53 13.75 19.40
C LEU A 125 7.17 14.46 19.30
N GLY A 126 7.12 15.74 19.70
CA GLY A 126 5.93 16.57 19.58
C GLY A 126 5.45 16.75 18.14
N ILE A 127 6.37 16.92 17.18
CA ILE A 127 6.03 17.04 15.75
C ILE A 127 5.44 15.74 15.21
N ASN A 128 6.02 14.58 15.52
CA ASN A 128 5.49 13.30 15.06
C ASN A 128 4.11 13.01 15.67
N ALA A 129 3.92 13.30 16.97
CA ALA A 129 2.62 13.18 17.63
C ALA A 129 1.58 14.14 17.01
N GLY A 130 1.96 15.39 16.76
CA GLY A 130 1.11 16.37 16.09
C GLY A 130 0.73 15.95 14.67
N ALA A 131 1.68 15.43 13.90
CA ALA A 131 1.44 14.90 12.56
C ALA A 131 0.48 13.71 12.56
N LEU A 132 0.55 12.83 13.57
CA LEU A 132 -0.40 11.73 13.74
C LEU A 132 -1.82 12.27 14.00
N VAL A 133 -1.96 13.23 14.91
CA VAL A 133 -3.26 13.87 15.22
C VAL A 133 -3.84 14.55 13.97
N ILE A 134 -3.03 15.31 13.24
CA ILE A 134 -3.43 15.95 11.98
C ILE A 134 -3.87 14.91 10.96
N GLY A 135 -3.06 13.89 10.72
CA GLY A 135 -3.35 12.82 9.75
C GLY A 135 -4.65 12.07 10.07
N LEU A 136 -4.86 11.70 11.34
CA LEU A 136 -6.09 11.02 11.79
C LEU A 136 -7.31 11.95 11.71
N THR A 137 -7.17 13.22 12.07
CA THR A 137 -8.25 14.21 11.95
C THR A 137 -8.66 14.39 10.50
N MET A 138 -7.69 14.58 9.60
CA MET A 138 -7.97 14.68 8.16
C MET A 138 -8.58 13.39 7.61
N LEU A 139 -8.10 12.20 8.03
CA LEU A 139 -8.70 10.92 7.66
C LEU A 139 -10.19 10.83 8.05
N VAL A 140 -10.56 11.32 9.24
CA VAL A 140 -11.97 11.35 9.67
C VAL A 140 -12.79 12.35 8.86
N LEU A 141 -12.28 13.57 8.66
CA LEU A 141 -12.98 14.64 7.93
C LEU A 141 -13.19 14.26 6.46
N LEU A 142 -12.13 13.84 5.77
CA LEU A 142 -12.21 13.42 4.37
C LEU A 142 -12.96 12.08 4.23
N GLY A 143 -12.88 11.21 5.23
CA GLY A 143 -13.61 9.93 5.22
C GLY A 143 -15.13 10.09 5.22
N ARG A 144 -15.63 11.25 5.65
CA ARG A 144 -17.06 11.64 5.57
C ARG A 144 -17.42 12.20 4.20
N THR A 145 -16.53 12.97 3.58
CA THR A 145 -16.80 13.65 2.29
C THR A 145 -16.59 12.73 1.09
N VAL A 146 -15.57 11.86 1.11
CA VAL A 146 -15.25 10.94 0.00
C VAL A 146 -16.33 9.86 -0.18
N ALA A 147 -17.11 9.56 0.86
CA ALA A 147 -18.28 8.70 0.74
C ALA A 147 -19.36 9.25 -0.22
N ALA A 148 -19.28 10.54 -0.59
CA ALA A 148 -20.24 11.21 -1.46
C ALA A 148 -19.98 11.06 -2.98
N GLY A 149 -18.90 10.40 -3.44
CA GLY A 149 -18.84 9.90 -4.81
C GLY A 149 -17.47 9.86 -5.49
N GLN A 150 -17.24 8.81 -6.29
CA GLN A 150 -16.05 8.53 -7.10
C GLN A 150 -15.79 9.55 -8.23
N ARG A 151 -16.75 10.44 -8.51
CA ARG A 151 -16.74 11.35 -9.67
C ARG A 151 -15.60 12.39 -9.63
N TRP A 152 -15.10 12.71 -8.44
CA TRP A 152 -14.10 13.77 -8.24
C TRP A 152 -12.65 13.26 -8.12
N THR A 153 -12.44 11.94 -8.08
CA THR A 153 -11.10 11.35 -7.86
C THR A 153 -10.09 11.76 -8.93
N GLY A 154 -10.49 11.81 -10.20
CA GLY A 154 -9.61 12.26 -11.29
C GLY A 154 -9.19 13.74 -11.15
N GLY A 155 -10.13 14.61 -10.75
CA GLY A 155 -9.82 16.02 -10.49
C GLY A 155 -8.90 16.19 -9.28
N ALA A 156 -9.14 15.44 -8.20
CA ALA A 156 -8.27 15.45 -7.03
C ALA A 156 -6.84 15.00 -7.37
N ILE A 157 -6.68 13.96 -8.21
CA ILE A 157 -5.37 13.51 -8.69
C ILE A 157 -4.64 14.61 -9.48
N ILE A 158 -5.35 15.36 -10.33
CA ILE A 158 -4.78 16.51 -11.05
C ILE A 158 -4.36 17.62 -10.10
N VAL A 159 -5.19 17.96 -9.10
CA VAL A 159 -4.84 19.00 -8.11
C VAL A 159 -3.61 18.59 -7.31
N MET A 160 -3.52 17.33 -6.88
CA MET A 160 -2.33 16.80 -6.21
C MET A 160 -1.10 16.89 -7.12
N ALA A 161 -1.21 16.46 -8.38
CA ALA A 161 -0.11 16.56 -9.34
C ALA A 161 0.33 18.00 -9.62
N GLY A 162 -0.63 18.93 -9.74
CA GLY A 162 -0.37 20.36 -9.87
C GLY A 162 0.35 20.93 -8.64
N THR A 163 0.00 20.47 -7.44
CA THR A 163 0.70 20.85 -6.20
C THR A 163 2.14 20.33 -6.18
N LEU A 164 2.37 19.11 -6.68
CA LEU A 164 3.72 18.55 -6.82
C LEU A 164 4.55 19.30 -7.86
N LEU A 165 3.96 19.66 -9.00
CA LEU A 165 4.62 20.50 -10.01
C LEU A 165 4.93 21.89 -9.45
N ALA A 166 3.99 22.52 -8.74
CA ALA A 166 4.22 23.80 -8.09
C ALA A 166 5.36 23.71 -7.08
N THR A 167 5.43 22.62 -6.30
CA THR A 167 6.57 22.36 -5.40
C THR A 167 7.87 22.20 -6.18
N ALA A 168 7.86 21.52 -7.33
CA ALA A 168 9.04 21.33 -8.16
C ALA A 168 9.61 22.66 -8.72
N LEU A 169 8.73 23.63 -8.95
CA LEU A 169 9.07 24.91 -9.58
C LEU A 169 9.29 26.05 -8.58
N LEU A 170 8.59 26.01 -7.44
CA LEU A 170 8.50 27.10 -6.46
C LEU A 170 8.91 26.67 -5.05
N GLY A 171 9.23 25.40 -4.84
CA GLY A 171 9.65 24.86 -3.55
C GLY A 171 10.96 25.48 -3.09
N SER A 172 11.23 25.40 -1.79
CA SER A 172 12.52 25.84 -1.25
C SER A 172 13.62 24.89 -1.71
N GLU A 173 14.58 25.40 -2.47
CA GLU A 173 15.76 24.65 -2.86
C GLU A 173 16.67 24.44 -1.64
N VAL A 174 16.97 23.18 -1.35
CA VAL A 174 18.06 22.80 -0.43
C VAL A 174 19.02 21.95 -1.24
N GLU A 175 20.27 22.43 -1.36
CA GLU A 175 21.35 21.76 -2.10
C GLU A 175 20.94 21.29 -3.51
N GLY A 176 20.21 22.14 -4.25
CA GLY A 176 19.83 21.87 -5.64
C GLY A 176 18.58 21.01 -5.84
N ALA A 177 17.84 20.66 -4.76
CA ALA A 177 16.56 19.97 -4.86
C ALA A 177 15.41 20.79 -4.23
N ALA A 178 14.45 21.22 -5.05
CA ALA A 178 13.20 21.87 -4.62
C ALA A 178 12.14 20.84 -4.19
N ARG A 179 12.46 20.01 -3.17
CA ARG A 179 11.58 18.94 -2.68
C ARG A 179 10.72 19.31 -1.47
N TRP A 180 11.01 20.45 -0.84
CA TRP A 180 10.40 20.86 0.43
C TRP A 180 9.67 22.18 0.35
N VAL A 181 8.67 22.34 1.21
CA VAL A 181 7.96 23.60 1.47
C VAL A 181 8.07 23.90 2.95
N SER A 182 8.51 25.12 3.28
CA SER A 182 8.61 25.58 4.66
C SER A 182 7.31 26.22 5.12
N LEU A 183 6.67 25.64 6.12
CA LEU A 183 5.42 26.13 6.73
C LEU A 183 5.63 26.33 8.23
N GLY A 184 5.64 27.58 8.69
CA GLY A 184 5.77 27.90 10.12
C GLY A 184 7.06 27.37 10.77
N GLY A 185 8.17 27.35 10.03
CA GLY A 185 9.45 26.79 10.53
C GLY A 185 9.52 25.26 10.53
N LEU A 186 8.61 24.58 9.83
CA LEU A 186 8.64 23.15 9.57
C LEU A 186 8.81 22.89 8.08
N ALA A 187 9.81 22.07 7.73
CA ALA A 187 9.98 21.57 6.37
C ALA A 187 9.01 20.41 6.14
N ILE A 188 8.13 20.56 5.16
CA ILE A 188 7.19 19.52 4.71
C ILE A 188 7.64 19.06 3.34
N GLN A 189 7.59 17.74 3.08
CA GLN A 189 7.83 17.14 1.78
C GLN A 189 6.48 16.75 1.17
N PRO A 190 5.90 17.57 0.27
CA PRO A 190 4.55 17.34 -0.23
C PRO A 190 4.41 16.01 -0.97
N SER A 191 5.45 15.55 -1.67
CA SER A 191 5.47 14.25 -2.37
C SER A 191 5.22 13.07 -1.44
N LEU A 192 5.75 13.10 -0.22
CA LEU A 192 5.59 12.03 0.77
C LEU A 192 4.18 12.00 1.41
N ILE A 193 3.40 13.08 1.25
CA ILE A 193 1.97 13.12 1.61
C ILE A 193 1.10 12.74 0.42
N LEU A 194 1.30 13.42 -0.71
CA LEU A 194 0.37 13.40 -1.84
C LEU A 194 0.53 12.15 -2.71
N LEU A 195 1.75 11.65 -2.95
CA LEU A 195 1.95 10.47 -3.80
C LEU A 195 1.30 9.21 -3.24
N PRO A 196 1.45 8.85 -1.94
CA PRO A 196 0.74 7.71 -1.37
C PRO A 196 -0.77 7.78 -1.60
N VAL A 197 -1.37 8.95 -1.35
CA VAL A 197 -2.81 9.16 -1.52
C VAL A 197 -3.20 9.06 -3.00
N MET A 198 -2.47 9.73 -3.87
CA MET A 198 -2.73 9.79 -5.30
C MET A 198 -2.62 8.42 -5.97
N LEU A 199 -1.60 7.62 -5.63
CA LEU A 199 -1.38 6.29 -6.20
C LEU A 199 -2.45 5.28 -5.78
N VAL A 200 -2.82 5.27 -4.50
CA VAL A 200 -3.88 4.37 -4.02
C VAL A 200 -5.26 4.87 -4.50
N ALA A 201 -5.46 6.18 -4.73
CA ALA A 201 -6.66 6.68 -5.40
C ALA A 201 -6.72 6.29 -6.88
N PHE A 202 -5.60 6.37 -7.60
CA PHE A 202 -5.48 5.99 -9.01
C PHE A 202 -5.85 4.53 -9.24
N CYS A 203 -5.50 3.62 -8.32
CA CYS A 203 -5.88 2.20 -8.49
C CYS A 203 -7.40 1.98 -8.53
N ARG A 204 -8.18 2.86 -7.88
CA ARG A 204 -9.65 2.80 -7.83
C ARG A 204 -10.33 3.56 -8.98
N THR A 205 -9.65 4.55 -9.57
CA THR A 205 -10.19 5.37 -10.68
C THR A 205 -9.11 5.58 -11.74
N ARG A 206 -9.21 4.81 -12.84
CA ARG A 206 -8.23 4.81 -13.93
C ARG A 206 -8.82 5.46 -15.19
N SER A 207 -9.00 6.78 -15.13
CA SER A 207 -9.47 7.58 -16.27
C SER A 207 -8.32 8.30 -16.96
N VAL A 208 -8.55 8.84 -18.17
CA VAL A 208 -7.58 9.67 -18.89
C VAL A 208 -7.10 10.83 -18.01
N LEU A 209 -8.01 11.50 -17.29
CA LEU A 209 -7.69 12.60 -16.39
C LEU A 209 -6.78 12.15 -15.23
N ALA A 210 -7.08 11.01 -14.62
CA ALA A 210 -6.27 10.46 -13.55
C ALA A 210 -4.88 10.03 -14.05
N THR A 211 -4.80 9.43 -15.25
CA THR A 211 -3.53 9.08 -15.90
C THR A 211 -2.69 10.32 -16.19
N ALA A 212 -3.30 11.38 -16.73
CA ALA A 212 -2.63 12.64 -16.98
C ALA A 212 -2.03 13.23 -15.69
N GLY A 213 -2.76 13.16 -14.58
CA GLY A 213 -2.23 13.59 -13.28
C GLY A 213 -1.05 12.73 -12.79
N VAL A 214 -1.09 11.41 -12.96
CA VAL A 214 0.06 10.56 -12.61
C VAL A 214 1.27 10.84 -13.50
N ILE A 215 1.07 11.09 -14.80
CA ILE A 215 2.14 11.51 -15.72
C ILE A 215 2.73 12.86 -15.27
N ALA A 216 1.88 13.82 -14.92
CA ALA A 216 2.32 15.12 -14.42
C ALA A 216 3.10 14.99 -13.10
N ALA A 217 2.70 14.08 -12.22
CA ALA A 217 3.47 13.78 -11.01
C ALA A 217 4.82 13.12 -11.31
N ALA A 218 4.90 12.21 -12.29
CA ALA A 218 6.17 11.65 -12.75
C ALA A 218 7.11 12.74 -13.30
N ALA A 219 6.57 13.70 -14.06
CA ALA A 219 7.31 14.87 -14.52
C ALA A 219 7.77 15.75 -13.34
N ALA A 220 6.92 15.96 -12.34
CA ALA A 220 7.30 16.69 -11.12
C ALA A 220 8.47 16.01 -10.40
N MET A 221 8.46 14.68 -10.26
CA MET A 221 9.56 13.97 -9.60
C MET A 221 10.87 14.04 -10.41
N ALA A 222 10.77 14.00 -11.74
CA ALA A 222 11.91 14.20 -12.63
C ALA A 222 12.51 15.62 -12.51
N LEU A 223 11.65 16.63 -12.30
CA LEU A 223 12.06 18.02 -12.06
C LEU A 223 12.66 18.25 -10.67
N GLN A 224 12.18 17.52 -9.64
CA GLN A 224 12.65 17.58 -8.23
C GLN A 224 13.90 16.71 -7.92
N PRO A 225 14.54 16.14 -8.95
CA PRO A 225 15.25 14.84 -8.91
C PRO A 225 15.01 13.92 -7.68
N ASP A 226 13.76 13.69 -7.26
CA ASP A 226 13.48 12.86 -6.08
C ASP A 226 13.38 11.37 -6.46
N ARG A 227 14.50 10.65 -6.35
CA ARG A 227 14.60 9.22 -6.73
C ARG A 227 13.72 8.33 -5.86
N ALA A 228 13.58 8.64 -4.57
CA ALA A 228 12.74 7.85 -3.66
C ALA A 228 11.27 7.90 -4.09
N MET A 229 10.78 9.11 -4.39
CA MET A 229 9.39 9.32 -4.77
C MET A 229 9.10 8.89 -6.22
N ALA A 230 10.05 9.06 -7.14
CA ALA A 230 9.97 8.49 -8.47
C ALA A 230 10.00 6.94 -8.44
N GLY A 231 10.83 6.35 -7.58
CA GLY A 231 10.87 4.91 -7.34
C GLY A 231 9.55 4.37 -6.78
N MET A 232 8.90 5.14 -5.89
CA MET A 232 7.56 4.82 -5.38
C MET A 232 6.50 4.77 -6.48
N LEU A 233 6.49 5.74 -7.41
CA LEU A 233 5.61 5.72 -8.58
C LEU A 233 5.83 4.44 -9.40
N VAL A 234 7.09 4.14 -9.74
CA VAL A 234 7.44 2.96 -10.55
C VAL A 234 7.01 1.67 -9.85
N LEU A 235 7.38 1.48 -8.58
CA LEU A 235 7.11 0.24 -7.86
C LEU A 235 5.61 0.00 -7.65
N CYS A 236 4.86 1.05 -7.30
CA CYS A 236 3.42 0.97 -7.15
C CYS A 236 2.72 0.63 -8.48
N LEU A 237 3.09 1.30 -9.58
CA LEU A 237 2.47 1.09 -10.88
C LEU A 237 2.87 -0.26 -11.49
N ALA A 238 4.10 -0.73 -11.25
CA ALA A 238 4.53 -2.06 -11.64
C ALA A 238 3.75 -3.15 -10.89
N ALA A 239 3.62 -3.01 -9.56
CA ALA A 239 2.80 -3.92 -8.76
C ALA A 239 1.33 -3.89 -9.23
N LEU A 240 0.78 -2.71 -9.52
CA LEU A 240 -0.58 -2.59 -10.01
C LEU A 240 -0.77 -3.24 -11.39
N LEU A 241 0.19 -3.09 -12.30
CA LEU A 241 0.15 -3.69 -13.64
C LEU A 241 0.18 -5.21 -13.58
N VAL A 242 0.96 -5.77 -12.65
CA VAL A 242 1.02 -7.21 -12.37
C VAL A 242 -0.34 -7.71 -11.87
N VAL A 243 -0.95 -7.02 -10.90
CA VAL A 243 -2.22 -7.45 -10.30
C VAL A 243 -3.40 -7.24 -11.25
N ARG A 244 -3.38 -6.16 -12.04
CA ARG A 244 -4.41 -5.84 -13.03
C ARG A 244 -3.77 -5.18 -14.25
N ARG A 245 -3.74 -5.93 -15.37
CA ARG A 245 -3.32 -5.40 -16.67
C ARG A 245 -4.33 -4.38 -17.17
N ASP A 246 -3.90 -3.13 -17.29
CA ASP A 246 -4.72 -2.00 -17.70
C ASP A 246 -3.86 -0.99 -18.47
N ARG A 247 -4.41 -0.46 -19.59
CA ARG A 247 -3.68 0.47 -20.46
C ARG A 247 -3.28 1.77 -19.75
N HIS A 248 -4.12 2.28 -18.86
CA HIS A 248 -3.86 3.52 -18.12
C HIS A 248 -2.70 3.31 -17.14
N VAL A 249 -2.63 2.13 -16.52
CA VAL A 249 -1.53 1.75 -15.64
C VAL A 249 -0.24 1.57 -16.45
N ALA A 250 -0.30 0.92 -17.61
CA ALA A 250 0.87 0.73 -18.48
C ALA A 250 1.45 2.07 -18.97
N VAL A 251 0.60 3.00 -19.42
CA VAL A 251 1.03 4.35 -19.85
C VAL A 251 1.61 5.14 -18.67
N ALA A 252 0.94 5.14 -17.52
CA ALA A 252 1.44 5.79 -16.31
C ALA A 252 2.79 5.20 -15.85
N LEU A 253 2.94 3.88 -15.92
CA LEU A 253 4.19 3.20 -15.59
C LEU A 253 5.31 3.60 -16.54
N ALA A 254 5.06 3.62 -17.86
CA ALA A 254 6.05 4.03 -18.84
C ALA A 254 6.55 5.47 -18.57
N ALA A 255 5.63 6.40 -18.31
CA ALA A 255 5.99 7.77 -17.92
C ALA A 255 6.77 7.83 -16.60
N SER A 256 6.39 7.01 -15.62
CA SER A 256 7.07 6.94 -14.32
C SER A 256 8.47 6.35 -14.42
N VAL A 257 8.68 5.35 -15.28
CA VAL A 257 10.01 4.77 -15.57
C VAL A 257 10.90 5.81 -16.25
N ALA A 258 10.37 6.56 -17.22
CA ALA A 258 11.11 7.66 -17.84
C ALA A 258 11.48 8.75 -16.81
N GLY A 259 10.52 9.15 -15.97
CA GLY A 259 10.75 10.11 -14.89
C GLY A 259 11.79 9.63 -13.88
N PHE A 260 11.71 8.37 -13.45
CA PHE A 260 12.71 7.76 -12.57
C PHE A 260 14.10 7.72 -13.23
N GLY A 261 14.18 7.35 -14.52
CA GLY A 261 15.44 7.42 -15.28
C GLY A 261 16.06 8.83 -15.27
N ALA A 262 15.24 9.88 -15.41
CA ALA A 262 15.72 11.25 -15.31
C ALA A 262 16.25 11.59 -13.90
N THR A 263 15.63 11.08 -12.82
CA THR A 263 16.15 11.27 -11.46
C THR A 263 17.48 10.54 -11.20
N LEU A 264 17.74 9.44 -11.92
CA LEU A 264 19.01 8.71 -11.80
C LEU A 264 20.16 9.45 -12.50
N ALA A 265 19.86 10.23 -13.55
CA ALA A 265 20.86 10.99 -14.29
C ALA A 265 21.47 12.16 -13.49
N ARG A 266 20.83 12.59 -12.40
CA ARG A 266 21.33 13.63 -11.49
C ARG A 266 21.73 13.00 -10.18
N ALA A 267 22.94 13.27 -9.69
CA ALA A 267 23.38 12.80 -8.37
C ALA A 267 22.50 13.43 -7.28
N ASP A 268 22.01 12.62 -6.35
CA ASP A 268 21.41 13.11 -5.12
C ASP A 268 22.53 13.23 -4.08
N THR A 269 22.92 14.46 -3.78
CA THR A 269 24.06 14.77 -2.89
C THR A 269 23.63 15.19 -1.49
N LEU A 270 22.33 15.13 -1.19
CA LEU A 270 21.82 15.59 0.09
C LEU A 270 22.41 14.76 1.26
N PRO A 271 22.97 15.42 2.28
CA PRO A 271 23.49 14.74 3.45
C PRO A 271 22.35 14.10 4.24
N ALA A 272 22.67 13.03 4.96
CA ALA A 272 21.72 12.39 5.86
C ALA A 272 21.33 13.35 6.99
N ALA A 273 20.03 13.61 7.13
CA ALA A 273 19.49 14.42 8.20
C ALA A 273 19.37 13.61 9.51
N PRO A 274 19.86 14.14 10.66
CA PRO A 274 19.81 13.45 11.94
C PRO A 274 18.38 13.08 12.35
N TYR A 275 18.19 11.85 12.84
CA TYR A 275 16.90 11.29 13.26
C TYR A 275 15.84 11.20 12.15
N VAL A 276 16.19 11.46 10.89
CA VAL A 276 15.29 11.37 9.72
C VAL A 276 15.75 10.25 8.80
N ASP A 277 17.02 10.31 8.42
CA ASP A 277 17.64 9.41 7.44
C ASP A 277 18.51 8.37 8.14
N GLN A 278 18.78 7.25 7.45
CA GLN A 278 19.65 6.17 7.92
C GLN A 278 19.29 5.55 9.28
N ILE A 279 18.07 5.79 9.79
CA ILE A 279 17.60 5.31 11.09
C ILE A 279 17.62 3.78 11.16
N LEU A 280 17.38 3.11 10.02
CA LEU A 280 17.52 1.66 9.88
C LEU A 280 18.89 1.12 10.36
N TYR A 281 19.94 1.93 10.23
CA TYR A 281 21.30 1.57 10.62
C TYR A 281 21.65 2.21 11.97
N SER A 282 21.49 3.53 12.08
CA SER A 282 21.92 4.29 13.25
C SER A 282 21.18 3.92 14.54
N SER A 283 19.97 3.34 14.44
CA SER A 283 19.23 2.87 15.62
C SER A 283 19.90 1.67 16.31
N PHE A 284 20.57 0.79 15.56
CA PHE A 284 21.30 -0.35 16.12
C PHE A 284 22.60 0.10 16.80
N ASP A 285 23.22 1.17 16.33
CA ASP A 285 24.40 1.77 16.94
C ASP A 285 24.07 2.37 18.32
N VAL A 286 22.83 2.83 18.52
CA VAL A 286 22.35 3.31 19.83
C VAL A 286 22.02 2.14 20.75
N HIS A 287 21.12 1.25 20.33
CA HIS A 287 20.70 0.09 21.10
C HIS A 287 19.96 -0.92 20.22
N ALA A 288 20.28 -2.21 20.35
CA ALA A 288 19.51 -3.30 19.72
C ALA A 288 17.98 -3.19 19.90
N GLY A 289 17.49 -2.79 21.08
CA GLY A 289 16.06 -2.59 21.33
C GLY A 289 15.46 -1.44 20.52
N ALA A 290 16.23 -0.37 20.29
CA ALA A 290 15.82 0.74 19.44
C ALA A 290 15.79 0.34 17.96
N GLY A 291 16.78 -0.42 17.50
CA GLY A 291 16.77 -1.01 16.16
C GLY A 291 15.58 -1.95 15.92
N LEU A 292 15.25 -2.81 16.90
CA LEU A 292 14.06 -3.66 16.84
C LEU A 292 12.75 -2.84 16.83
N ALA A 293 12.68 -1.75 17.60
CA ALA A 293 11.53 -0.85 17.56
C ALA A 293 11.34 -0.22 16.17
N VAL A 294 12.43 0.20 15.54
CA VAL A 294 12.42 0.75 14.17
C VAL A 294 11.94 -0.31 13.17
N LEU A 295 12.54 -1.49 13.17
CA LEU A 295 12.13 -2.58 12.27
C LEU A 295 10.66 -2.99 12.49
N GLY A 296 10.23 -3.08 13.76
CA GLY A 296 8.84 -3.36 14.11
C GLY A 296 7.89 -2.29 13.58
N GLY A 297 8.23 -1.01 13.73
CA GLY A 297 7.46 0.11 13.20
C GLY A 297 7.31 0.07 11.69
N LEU A 298 8.40 -0.23 10.96
CA LEU A 298 8.37 -0.35 9.50
C LEU A 298 7.58 -1.57 9.03
N ALA A 299 7.71 -2.71 9.71
CA ALA A 299 6.93 -3.91 9.41
C ALA A 299 5.42 -3.67 9.57
N LEU A 300 5.02 -2.92 10.62
CA LEU A 300 3.61 -2.56 10.86
C LEU A 300 3.00 -1.78 9.68
N LEU A 301 3.79 -1.00 8.93
CA LEU A 301 3.28 -0.24 7.79
C LEU A 301 2.69 -1.14 6.70
N LEU A 302 3.23 -2.35 6.55
CA LEU A 302 2.84 -3.30 5.50
C LEU A 302 1.68 -4.21 5.93
N VAL A 303 1.41 -4.33 7.24
CA VAL A 303 0.40 -5.24 7.79
C VAL A 303 -0.98 -5.08 7.15
N PRO A 304 -1.54 -3.86 6.95
CA PRO A 304 -2.86 -3.72 6.32
C PRO A 304 -2.89 -4.23 4.88
N ALA A 305 -1.81 -4.03 4.11
CA ALA A 305 -1.72 -4.56 2.75
C ALA A 305 -1.66 -6.08 2.73
N ILE A 306 -0.84 -6.67 3.60
CA ILE A 306 -0.64 -8.11 3.69
C ILE A 306 -1.94 -8.82 4.12
N VAL A 307 -2.54 -8.35 5.22
CA VAL A 307 -3.78 -8.91 5.76
C VAL A 307 -4.93 -8.72 4.78
N GLY A 308 -5.05 -7.53 4.19
CA GLY A 308 -6.08 -7.23 3.20
C GLY A 308 -5.93 -8.07 1.93
N TRP A 309 -4.72 -8.20 1.39
CA TRP A 309 -4.46 -9.02 0.22
C TRP A 309 -4.88 -10.49 0.41
N ALA A 310 -4.60 -11.03 1.61
CA ALA A 310 -4.93 -12.41 1.94
C ALA A 310 -6.45 -12.64 2.10
N ARG A 311 -7.18 -11.67 2.67
CA ARG A 311 -8.58 -11.84 3.10
C ARG A 311 -9.63 -11.20 2.19
N ASP A 312 -9.24 -10.24 1.35
CA ASP A 312 -10.16 -9.44 0.54
C ASP A 312 -9.72 -9.46 -0.93
N ALA A 313 -10.17 -10.50 -1.63
CA ALA A 313 -9.82 -10.74 -3.02
C ALA A 313 -10.32 -9.62 -3.96
N GLU A 314 -11.45 -9.00 -3.65
CA GLU A 314 -12.08 -7.97 -4.49
C GLU A 314 -11.21 -6.69 -4.56
N ASN A 315 -10.60 -6.31 -3.44
CA ASN A 315 -9.80 -5.08 -3.32
C ASN A 315 -8.27 -5.32 -3.38
N ARG A 316 -7.82 -6.48 -3.88
CA ARG A 316 -6.39 -6.84 -4.01
C ARG A 316 -5.53 -5.75 -4.66
N ALA A 317 -6.00 -5.13 -5.73
CA ALA A 317 -5.28 -4.06 -6.40
C ALA A 317 -5.00 -2.86 -5.49
N THR A 318 -5.93 -2.54 -4.58
CA THR A 318 -5.78 -1.46 -3.60
C THR A 318 -4.78 -1.83 -2.52
N TYR A 319 -4.81 -3.06 -2.01
CA TYR A 319 -3.82 -3.51 -1.03
C TYR A 319 -2.42 -3.63 -1.64
N ALA A 320 -2.30 -4.09 -2.89
CA ALA A 320 -1.02 -4.12 -3.59
C ALA A 320 -0.46 -2.71 -3.82
N ALA A 321 -1.27 -1.76 -4.26
CA ALA A 321 -0.84 -0.37 -4.41
C ALA A 321 -0.40 0.23 -3.07
N PHE A 322 -1.20 0.09 -2.01
CA PHE A 322 -0.86 0.56 -0.67
C PHE A 322 0.44 -0.07 -0.15
N GLY A 323 0.55 -1.39 -0.25
CA GLY A 323 1.74 -2.13 0.18
C GLY A 323 2.98 -1.74 -0.61
N ALA A 324 2.88 -1.61 -1.93
CA ALA A 324 4.00 -1.23 -2.80
C ALA A 324 4.47 0.21 -2.54
N VAL A 325 3.56 1.15 -2.26
CA VAL A 325 3.89 2.53 -1.88
C VAL A 325 4.75 2.55 -0.61
N TRP A 326 4.28 1.90 0.46
CA TRP A 326 4.99 1.93 1.75
C TRP A 326 6.23 1.06 1.75
N PHE A 327 6.22 -0.04 1.00
CA PHE A 327 7.42 -0.83 0.76
C PHE A 327 8.48 -0.03 -0.03
N ALA A 328 8.08 0.75 -1.03
CA ALA A 328 9.01 1.63 -1.75
C ALA A 328 9.62 2.68 -0.83
N ALA A 329 8.84 3.27 0.09
CA ALA A 329 9.36 4.21 1.09
C ALA A 329 10.37 3.56 2.03
N ILE A 330 10.11 2.33 2.50
CA ILE A 330 11.04 1.55 3.32
C ILE A 330 12.33 1.25 2.54
N MET A 331 12.20 0.80 1.28
CA MET A 331 13.35 0.52 0.41
C MET A 331 14.17 1.78 0.13
N ALA A 332 13.54 2.92 -0.11
CA ALA A 332 14.25 4.18 -0.28
C ALA A 332 15.08 4.52 0.96
N ALA A 333 14.50 4.43 2.16
CA ALA A 333 15.20 4.66 3.42
C ALA A 333 16.36 3.67 3.66
N ALA A 334 16.25 2.43 3.13
CA ALA A 334 17.32 1.44 3.23
C ALA A 334 18.46 1.70 2.24
N LEU A 335 18.17 2.19 1.04
CA LEU A 335 19.15 2.32 -0.05
C LEU A 335 19.85 3.68 -0.11
N GLY A 336 19.34 4.70 0.56
CA GLY A 336 19.91 6.05 0.49
C GLY A 336 19.53 6.94 1.66
N ASN A 337 19.95 8.20 1.57
CA ASN A 337 19.66 9.25 2.56
C ASN A 337 18.23 9.77 2.38
N TYR A 338 17.27 8.89 2.60
CA TYR A 338 15.85 9.19 2.50
C TYR A 338 15.14 8.97 3.84
N PRO A 339 14.05 9.72 4.09
CA PRO A 339 13.36 9.65 5.36
C PRO A 339 12.85 8.24 5.67
N THR A 340 13.17 7.75 6.87
CA THR A 340 12.64 6.47 7.36
C THR A 340 11.16 6.66 7.72
N PRO A 341 10.22 6.04 6.98
CA PRO A 341 8.81 6.45 7.03
C PRO A 341 8.18 6.16 8.40
N ILE A 342 7.44 7.15 8.91
CA ILE A 342 6.68 7.14 10.19
C ILE A 342 7.52 7.05 11.46
N VAL A 343 8.56 6.22 11.45
CA VAL A 343 9.41 5.94 12.59
C VAL A 343 10.43 7.04 12.81
N GLY A 344 10.95 7.64 11.72
CA GLY A 344 11.84 8.78 11.79
C GLY A 344 11.14 10.10 12.09
N TYR A 345 11.92 11.11 12.42
CA TYR A 345 11.46 12.48 12.49
C TYR A 345 10.98 12.91 11.09
N GLY A 346 9.71 13.32 10.99
CA GLY A 346 9.13 13.73 9.72
C GLY A 346 7.63 13.53 9.65
N GLY A 347 6.86 14.62 9.78
CA GLY A 347 5.40 14.55 9.79
C GLY A 347 4.77 14.12 8.45
N SER A 348 5.46 14.36 7.34
CA SER A 348 4.93 14.10 5.99
C SER A 348 4.55 12.64 5.75
N ALA A 349 5.42 11.69 6.14
CA ALA A 349 5.13 10.26 6.00
C ALA A 349 3.94 9.82 6.87
N ILE A 350 3.83 10.36 8.09
CA ILE A 350 2.74 10.03 9.03
C ILE A 350 1.39 10.48 8.44
N ILE A 351 1.33 11.72 7.95
CA ILE A 351 0.12 12.27 7.33
C ILE A 351 -0.20 11.51 6.03
N GLY A 352 0.80 11.25 5.18
CA GLY A 352 0.63 10.48 3.94
C GLY A 352 0.09 9.07 4.19
N TYR A 353 0.59 8.39 5.21
CA TYR A 353 0.10 7.06 5.61
C TYR A 353 -1.35 7.12 6.04
N ALA A 354 -1.67 7.99 7.01
CA ALA A 354 -3.02 8.14 7.52
C ALA A 354 -4.02 8.48 6.40
N LEU A 355 -3.68 9.39 5.49
CA LEU A 355 -4.55 9.76 4.38
C LEU A 355 -4.69 8.64 3.34
N SER A 356 -3.64 7.88 3.06
CA SER A 356 -3.71 6.76 2.10
C SER A 356 -4.67 5.65 2.59
N LEU A 357 -4.96 5.55 3.90
CA LEU A 357 -5.98 4.66 4.46
C LEU A 357 -7.42 5.02 4.01
N LEU A 358 -7.67 6.22 3.50
CA LEU A 358 -8.98 6.60 2.93
C LEU A 358 -9.41 5.67 1.79
N ALA A 359 -8.43 5.14 1.06
CA ALA A 359 -8.70 4.28 -0.07
C ALA A 359 -8.97 2.82 0.33
N LEU A 360 -8.55 2.39 1.53
CA LEU A 360 -8.82 1.04 2.03
C LEU A 360 -10.30 0.86 2.42
N PRO A 361 -10.88 -0.33 2.19
CA PRO A 361 -12.24 -0.67 2.62
C PRO A 361 -12.43 -0.50 4.14
N LYS A 362 -13.64 -0.07 4.54
CA LYS A 362 -14.02 0.00 5.96
C LYS A 362 -14.32 -1.38 6.54
N LEU A 363 -14.88 -2.28 5.73
CA LEU A 363 -15.26 -3.63 6.11
C LEU A 363 -15.03 -4.59 4.93
N VAL A 364 -14.47 -5.76 5.19
CA VAL A 364 -14.33 -6.86 4.22
C VAL A 364 -15.62 -7.68 4.21
N GLY A 365 -16.21 -7.90 3.03
CA GLY A 365 -17.36 -8.82 2.85
C GLY A 365 -18.75 -8.18 2.87
N ALA A 366 -18.88 -6.84 2.91
CA ALA A 366 -20.17 -6.18 2.66
C ALA A 366 -20.43 -6.13 1.15
N SER A 367 -20.88 -7.23 0.56
CA SER A 367 -21.43 -7.21 -0.79
C SER A 367 -22.69 -6.33 -0.79
N ALA A 368 -22.87 -5.55 -1.85
CA ALA A 368 -24.01 -4.66 -2.07
C ALA A 368 -25.32 -5.43 -1.83
N GLY A 369 -26.24 -4.82 -1.07
CA GLY A 369 -27.55 -5.39 -0.78
C GLY A 369 -28.25 -5.85 -2.05
N VAL A 370 -28.32 -7.17 -2.22
CA VAL A 370 -29.32 -7.78 -3.08
C VAL A 370 -30.65 -7.45 -2.42
N GLY A 371 -31.35 -6.46 -2.97
CA GLY A 371 -32.72 -6.16 -2.57
C GLY A 371 -33.56 -7.45 -2.64
N PRO A 372 -34.58 -7.62 -1.79
CA PRO A 372 -35.36 -8.85 -1.78
C PRO A 372 -35.98 -9.03 -3.17
N ARG A 373 -35.49 -10.00 -3.92
CA ARG A 373 -36.23 -10.56 -5.05
C ARG A 373 -37.49 -11.17 -4.44
N THR A 374 -38.61 -10.48 -4.60
CA THR A 374 -39.94 -11.05 -4.40
C THR A 374 -40.04 -12.25 -5.34
N SER A 375 -39.84 -13.45 -4.78
CA SER A 375 -40.14 -14.70 -5.45
C SER A 375 -41.64 -14.72 -5.71
N GLY A 376 -42.01 -14.58 -6.98
CA GLY A 376 -43.35 -14.93 -7.43
C GLY A 376 -43.56 -16.40 -7.16
N THR A 377 -44.53 -16.71 -6.29
CA THR A 377 -45.11 -18.04 -6.19
C THR A 377 -46.52 -17.92 -6.73
N THR A 378 -46.66 -18.31 -8.00
CA THR A 378 -47.92 -18.81 -8.53
C THR A 378 -48.22 -20.13 -7.83
N ASP A 379 -49.35 -20.20 -7.13
CA ASP A 379 -50.14 -21.43 -7.06
C ASP A 379 -51.62 -21.04 -6.94
N GLY A 380 -52.41 -21.59 -7.86
CA GLY A 380 -53.78 -21.18 -8.13
C GLY A 380 -54.83 -21.89 -7.28
N SER A 381 -56.04 -21.35 -7.34
CA SER A 381 -57.27 -22.12 -7.29
C SER A 381 -58.37 -21.35 -8.04
N PRO A 382 -59.18 -21.99 -8.90
CA PRO A 382 -60.25 -21.35 -9.64
C PRO A 382 -61.58 -21.46 -8.88
N SER A 383 -62.31 -20.36 -8.72
CA SER A 383 -63.76 -20.45 -8.50
C SER A 383 -64.44 -19.11 -8.75
N ASP A 384 -65.39 -19.15 -9.69
CA ASP A 384 -66.39 -18.13 -9.96
C ASP A 384 -67.04 -17.57 -8.70
N ARG A 385 -67.21 -16.25 -8.67
CA ARG A 385 -68.44 -15.64 -8.16
C ARG A 385 -68.55 -14.19 -8.63
N HIS A 386 -69.42 -14.01 -9.62
CA HIS A 386 -70.50 -13.04 -9.62
C HIS A 386 -70.17 -11.55 -9.35
N LEU A 387 -70.32 -10.79 -10.44
CA LEU A 387 -71.30 -9.70 -10.60
C LEU A 387 -71.07 -8.33 -9.91
N LEU A 388 -71.34 -7.31 -10.74
CA LEU A 388 -71.69 -5.91 -10.48
C LEU A 388 -70.56 -4.91 -10.80
N VAL A 389 -70.53 -4.34 -12.01
CA VAL A 389 -71.36 -3.19 -12.47
C VAL A 389 -71.00 -1.90 -11.72
N ALA A 390 -70.29 -1.04 -12.46
CA ALA A 390 -70.46 0.40 -12.66
C ALA A 390 -70.87 1.35 -11.51
N LEU A 391 -70.25 2.55 -11.61
CA LEU A 391 -70.55 3.86 -11.00
C LEU A 391 -69.91 4.07 -9.61
N ALA A 392 -69.17 5.15 -9.33
CA ALA A 392 -69.11 6.49 -9.94
C ALA A 392 -67.68 7.06 -10.00
#